data_AF-A0A536NS48-F1
#
_entry.id   AF-A0A536NS48-F1
#
_cell.length_a   1.000
_cell.length_b   1.000
_cell.length_c   1.000
_cell.angle_alpha   90.00
_cell.angle_beta   90.00
_cell.angle_gamma   90.00
#
_symmetry.space_group_name_H-M   'P 1'
#
loop_
_entity.id
_entity.type
_entity.pdbx_description
1 polymer ?
#
loop_
_entity_poly.entity_id
_entity_poly.type
_entity_poly.pdbx_seq_one_letter_code
_entity_poly.pdbx_strand_id
1 'polypeptide(L)'
;MMLLVPAWRISTKRLYLICSVVGILSLASLGILLWGKTQAAGPPRGGLTRTQAIQAAWEHVDPGALGVTSAEVREDFNTGFDLPVHHWAWIVTFNGTWQLLCSGACDRTTEWVAIDYGSGVWIASQYSYPNRR
;
A
#
# COMPACT_ATOMS: atom_id res chain seq x y z
N MET A 1 23.67 40.04 41.11
CA MET A 1 23.52 38.56 41.17
C MET A 1 23.99 38.00 39.83
N MET A 2 25.27 37.64 39.72
CA MET A 2 25.88 37.12 38.49
C MET A 2 25.77 35.60 38.49
N LEU A 3 25.00 35.06 37.55
CA LEU A 3 24.92 33.62 37.29
C LEU A 3 26.22 33.18 36.59
N LEU A 4 27.15 32.64 37.37
CA LEU A 4 28.30 31.89 36.87
C LEU A 4 27.80 30.53 36.36
N VAL A 5 27.52 30.46 35.06
CA VAL A 5 27.37 29.18 34.36
C VAL A 5 28.77 28.55 34.29
N PRO A 6 29.02 27.36 34.88
CA PRO A 6 30.33 26.74 34.79
C PRO A 6 30.59 26.39 33.33
N ALA A 7 31.59 27.02 32.73
CA ALA A 7 32.08 26.69 31.40
C ALA A 7 32.65 25.27 31.45
N TRP A 8 31.82 24.28 31.12
CA TRP A 8 32.23 22.90 30.92
C TRP A 8 33.25 22.86 29.78
N ARG A 9 34.55 22.86 30.13
CA ARG A 9 35.66 22.65 29.18
C ARG A 9 35.65 21.19 28.73
N ILE A 10 34.73 20.88 27.82
CA ILE A 10 34.76 19.61 27.10
C ILE A 10 35.96 19.66 26.16
N SER A 11 36.95 18.79 26.39
CA SER A 11 38.06 18.61 25.46
C SER A 11 37.53 18.30 24.06
N THR A 12 38.11 18.90 23.02
CA THR A 12 37.73 18.68 21.62
C THR A 12 37.64 17.21 21.26
N LYS A 13 38.54 16.37 21.81
CA LYS A 13 38.51 14.90 21.64
C LYS A 13 37.23 14.26 22.21
N ARG A 14 36.76 14.73 23.37
CA ARG A 14 35.50 14.26 23.98
C ARG A 14 34.28 14.75 23.21
N LEU A 15 34.34 15.96 22.66
CA LEU A 15 33.28 16.49 21.80
C LEU A 15 33.11 15.66 20.53
N TYR A 16 34.20 15.33 19.83
CA TYR A 16 34.15 14.43 18.66
C TYR A 16 33.62 13.04 19.00
N LEU A 17 33.99 12.50 20.16
CA LEU A 17 33.53 11.19 20.61
C LEU A 17 32.02 11.20 20.91
N ILE A 18 31.52 12.26 21.57
CA ILE A 18 30.08 12.44 21.82
C ILE A 18 29.31 12.60 20.50
N CYS A 19 29.78 13.45 19.59
CA CYS A 19 29.14 13.65 18.28
C CYS A 19 29.11 12.36 17.45
N SER A 20 30.19 11.57 17.48
CA SER A 20 30.26 10.26 16.82
C SER A 20 29.22 9.30 17.38
N VAL A 21 29.14 9.17 18.71
CA VAL A 21 28.17 8.28 19.38
C VAL A 21 26.74 8.71 19.07
N VAL A 22 26.43 10.01 19.14
CA VAL A 22 25.10 10.54 18.80
C VAL A 22 24.78 10.29 17.32
N GLY A 23 25.75 10.49 16.42
CA GLY A 23 25.57 10.22 15.00
C GLY A 23 25.27 8.75 14.72
N ILE A 24 26.01 7.83 15.33
CA ILE A 24 25.80 6.38 15.20
C ILE A 24 24.43 5.98 15.75
N LEU A 25 24.03 6.47 16.93
CA LEU A 25 22.72 6.19 17.51
C LEU A 25 21.57 6.75 16.66
N SER A 26 21.76 7.92 16.05
CA SER A 26 20.77 8.52 15.14
C SER A 26 20.60 7.69 13.87
N LEU A 27 21.69 7.19 13.29
CA LEU A 27 21.64 6.30 12.12
C LEU A 27 21.05 4.93 12.46
N ALA A 28 21.38 4.36 13.63
CA ALA A 28 20.83 3.09 14.08
C ALA A 28 19.32 3.20 14.35
N SER A 29 18.85 4.28 14.97
CA SER A 29 17.41 4.52 15.20
C SER A 29 16.65 4.75 13.89
N LEU A 30 17.24 5.47 12.94
CA LEU A 30 16.67 5.59 11.58
C LEU A 30 16.59 4.23 10.89
N GLY A 31 17.64 3.41 11.02
CA GLY A 31 17.67 2.04 10.52
C GLY A 31 16.54 1.19 11.09
N ILE A 32 16.31 1.23 12.41
CA ILE A 32 15.22 0.49 13.07
C ILE A 32 13.83 0.97 12.61
N LEU A 33 13.63 2.29 12.48
CA LEU A 33 12.37 2.87 12.01
C LEU A 33 12.06 2.48 10.56
N LEU A 34 13.07 2.47 9.70
CA LEU A 34 12.94 2.03 8.31
C LEU A 34 12.76 0.52 8.22
N TRP A 35 13.44 -0.25 9.08
CA TRP A 35 13.33 -1.70 9.14
C TRP A 35 11.92 -2.15 9.54
N GLY A 36 11.27 -1.45 10.47
CA GLY A 36 9.88 -1.68 10.86
C GLY A 36 8.88 -1.44 9.71
N LYS A 37 9.17 -0.52 8.80
CA LYS A 37 8.36 -0.33 7.57
C LYS A 37 8.59 -1.41 6.53
N THR A 38 9.77 -2.03 6.49
CA THR A 38 10.08 -3.10 5.52
C THR A 38 9.61 -4.48 5.95
N GLN A 39 9.30 -4.69 7.23
CA GLN A 39 8.57 -5.87 7.67
C GLN A 39 7.08 -5.63 7.44
N ALA A 40 6.68 -5.64 6.17
CA ALA A 40 5.27 -5.69 5.80
C ALA A 40 4.66 -6.92 6.49
N ALA A 41 3.95 -6.69 7.60
CA ALA A 41 3.09 -7.70 8.16
C ALA A 41 2.14 -8.09 7.03
N GLY A 42 2.19 -9.35 6.59
CA GLY A 42 1.31 -9.82 5.53
C GLY A 42 -0.16 -9.48 5.84
N PRO A 43 -1.05 -9.54 4.84
CA PRO A 43 -2.42 -9.09 4.99
C PRO A 43 -3.09 -9.69 6.25
N PRO A 44 -3.90 -8.90 6.98
CA PRO A 44 -4.48 -9.32 8.24
C PRO A 44 -5.31 -10.59 8.07
N ARG A 45 -5.32 -11.46 9.10
CA ARG A 45 -6.14 -12.67 9.07
C ARG A 45 -7.62 -12.29 8.99
N GLY A 46 -8.36 -13.02 8.16
CA GLY A 46 -9.82 -12.91 8.07
C GLY A 46 -10.37 -12.14 6.88
N GLY A 47 -9.52 -11.62 5.98
CA GLY A 47 -10.00 -11.15 4.68
C GLY A 47 -10.11 -12.26 3.64
N LEU A 48 -10.45 -11.86 2.42
CA LEU A 48 -10.75 -12.76 1.32
C LEU A 48 -9.55 -13.62 0.93
N THR A 49 -9.85 -14.89 0.67
CA THR A 49 -8.92 -15.78 -0.01
C THR A 49 -8.76 -15.34 -1.47
N ARG A 50 -7.63 -15.75 -2.08
CA ARG A 50 -7.36 -15.53 -3.51
C ARG A 50 -8.52 -15.98 -4.40
N THR A 51 -9.12 -17.13 -4.09
CA THR A 51 -10.23 -17.70 -4.87
C THR A 51 -11.48 -16.83 -4.78
N GLN A 52 -11.84 -16.35 -3.58
CA GLN A 52 -13.01 -15.49 -3.40
C GLN A 52 -12.82 -14.14 -4.10
N ALA A 53 -11.62 -13.57 -4.02
CA ALA A 53 -11.31 -12.33 -4.72
C ALA A 53 -11.38 -12.49 -6.25
N ILE A 54 -10.89 -13.61 -6.79
CA ILE A 54 -11.03 -13.95 -8.22
C ILE A 54 -12.51 -14.09 -8.59
N GLN A 55 -13.30 -14.78 -7.77
CA GLN A 55 -14.75 -14.93 -8.01
C GLN A 55 -15.45 -13.58 -8.05
N ALA A 56 -15.16 -12.70 -7.08
CA ALA A 56 -15.71 -11.35 -7.07
C ALA A 56 -15.26 -10.54 -8.30
N ALA A 57 -14.00 -10.65 -8.71
CA ALA A 57 -13.50 -9.94 -9.88
C ALA A 57 -14.14 -10.42 -11.20
N TRP A 58 -14.52 -11.70 -11.31
CA TRP A 58 -15.21 -12.24 -12.48
C TRP A 58 -16.59 -11.61 -12.72
N GLU A 59 -17.24 -11.09 -11.68
CA GLU A 59 -18.54 -10.40 -11.81
C GLU A 59 -18.42 -9.05 -12.56
N HIS A 60 -17.19 -8.53 -12.68
CA HIS A 60 -16.90 -7.24 -13.27
C HIS A 60 -16.23 -7.34 -14.64
N VAL A 61 -16.16 -8.52 -15.25
CA VAL A 61 -15.57 -8.69 -16.58
C VAL A 61 -16.55 -9.39 -17.51
N ASP A 62 -16.56 -8.99 -18.77
CA ASP A 62 -17.40 -9.62 -19.78
C ASP A 62 -16.85 -11.00 -20.21
N PRO A 63 -17.62 -11.77 -21.01
CA PRO A 63 -17.19 -13.09 -21.50
C PRO A 63 -15.94 -13.07 -22.40
N GLY A 64 -15.40 -11.90 -22.75
CA GLY A 64 -14.14 -11.78 -23.47
C GLY A 64 -12.92 -12.17 -22.62
N ALA A 65 -13.09 -12.26 -21.30
CA ALA A 65 -12.03 -12.71 -20.38
C ALA A 65 -11.92 -14.24 -20.44
N LEU A 66 -10.73 -14.74 -20.76
CA LEU A 66 -10.50 -16.17 -20.98
C LEU A 66 -9.87 -16.87 -19.77
N GLY A 67 -9.37 -16.10 -18.81
CA GLY A 67 -8.70 -16.62 -17.63
C GLY A 67 -8.06 -15.51 -16.79
N VAL A 68 -7.53 -15.91 -15.63
CA VAL A 68 -6.81 -15.03 -14.71
C VAL A 68 -5.30 -15.14 -14.96
N THR A 69 -4.66 -14.02 -15.26
CA THR A 69 -3.21 -13.90 -15.41
C THR A 69 -2.53 -13.81 -14.06
N SER A 70 -3.03 -12.94 -13.18
CA SER A 70 -2.50 -12.76 -11.83
C SER A 70 -3.60 -12.35 -10.85
N ALA A 71 -3.34 -12.61 -9.58
CA ALA A 71 -4.18 -12.17 -8.47
C ALA A 71 -3.26 -11.95 -7.28
N GLU A 72 -3.00 -10.68 -6.97
CA GLU A 72 -1.97 -10.22 -6.03
C GLU A 72 -2.61 -9.36 -4.94
N VAL A 73 -2.16 -9.51 -3.70
CA VAL A 73 -2.54 -8.61 -2.62
C VAL A 73 -1.59 -7.42 -2.60
N ARG A 74 -2.14 -6.20 -2.49
CA ARG A 74 -1.38 -4.96 -2.31
C ARG A 74 -1.79 -4.26 -1.02
N GLU A 75 -0.78 -3.86 -0.26
CA GLU A 75 -0.92 -2.96 0.88
C GLU A 75 -1.00 -1.51 0.38
N ASP A 76 -1.72 -0.65 1.10
CA ASP A 76 -1.85 0.78 0.83
C ASP A 76 -2.20 1.09 -0.64
N PHE A 77 -3.18 0.36 -1.16
CA PHE A 77 -3.63 0.47 -2.53
C PHE A 77 -4.34 1.81 -2.79
N ASN A 78 -3.68 2.68 -3.55
CA ASN A 78 -4.24 3.92 -4.07
C ASN A 78 -4.93 3.66 -5.41
N THR A 79 -6.21 4.02 -5.51
CA THR A 79 -7.02 3.81 -6.72
C THR A 79 -6.70 4.82 -7.84
N GLY A 80 -6.05 5.94 -7.53
CA GLY A 80 -5.73 7.01 -8.49
C GLY A 80 -6.87 8.02 -8.72
N PHE A 81 -8.03 7.87 -8.07
CA PHE A 81 -9.22 8.72 -8.25
C PHE A 81 -9.42 9.78 -7.15
N ASP A 82 -8.35 10.15 -6.42
CA ASP A 82 -8.42 11.07 -5.27
C ASP A 82 -9.40 10.60 -4.19
N LEU A 83 -9.38 9.29 -3.92
CA LEU A 83 -10.19 8.63 -2.88
C LEU A 83 -9.31 8.12 -1.74
N PRO A 84 -9.87 7.84 -0.56
CA PRO A 84 -9.12 7.24 0.53
C PRO A 84 -8.40 5.96 0.09
N VAL A 85 -7.14 5.83 0.51
CA VAL A 85 -6.31 4.64 0.23
C VAL A 85 -6.91 3.42 0.91
N HIS A 86 -7.00 2.30 0.18
CA HIS A 86 -7.41 1.03 0.74
C HIS A 86 -6.20 0.35 1.36
N HIS A 87 -6.25 0.08 2.66
CA HIS A 87 -5.13 -0.52 3.38
C HIS A 87 -4.71 -1.87 2.77
N TRP A 88 -5.67 -2.67 2.28
CA TRP A 88 -5.38 -3.93 1.58
C TRP A 88 -6.38 -4.16 0.43
N ALA A 89 -5.87 -4.54 -0.74
CA ALA A 89 -6.69 -4.85 -1.91
C ALA A 89 -6.15 -6.06 -2.68
N TRP A 90 -7.04 -6.85 -3.27
CA TRP A 90 -6.71 -7.84 -4.28
C TRP A 90 -6.74 -7.21 -5.66
N ILE A 91 -5.65 -7.29 -6.40
CA ILE A 91 -5.54 -6.85 -7.80
C ILE A 91 -5.57 -8.09 -8.69
N VAL A 92 -6.66 -8.24 -9.44
CA VAL A 92 -6.88 -9.38 -10.33
C VAL A 92 -6.75 -8.91 -11.78
N THR A 93 -5.85 -9.54 -12.51
CA THR A 93 -5.57 -9.26 -13.93
C THR A 93 -6.04 -10.44 -14.76
N PHE A 94 -6.81 -10.17 -15.81
CA PHE A 94 -7.33 -11.20 -16.71
C PHE A 94 -6.55 -11.23 -18.04
N ASN A 95 -6.69 -12.31 -18.78
CA ASN A 95 -6.26 -12.41 -20.17
C ASN A 95 -7.46 -12.49 -21.12
N GLY A 96 -7.19 -12.37 -22.43
CA GLY A 96 -8.23 -12.27 -23.45
C GLY A 96 -8.58 -10.83 -23.79
N THR A 97 -9.62 -10.66 -24.61
CA THR A 97 -10.12 -9.34 -25.03
C THR A 97 -11.41 -9.08 -24.29
N TRP A 98 -11.29 -8.65 -23.03
CA TRP A 98 -12.42 -8.43 -22.14
C TRP A 98 -12.65 -6.95 -21.90
N GLN A 99 -13.84 -6.60 -21.42
CA GLN A 99 -14.16 -5.25 -20.96
C GLN A 99 -14.77 -5.27 -19.57
N LEU A 100 -14.50 -4.22 -18.81
CA LEU A 100 -15.10 -3.99 -17.50
C LEU A 100 -16.64 -3.89 -17.62
N LEU A 101 -17.33 -4.70 -16.83
CA LEU A 101 -18.76 -4.60 -16.58
C LEU A 101 -19.00 -3.71 -15.37
N CYS A 102 -19.73 -2.62 -15.57
CA CYS A 102 -20.13 -1.74 -14.48
C CYS A 102 -21.52 -1.14 -14.71
N SER A 103 -22.15 -0.67 -13.63
CA SER A 103 -23.45 0.01 -13.68
C SER A 103 -23.26 1.53 -13.80
N GLY A 104 -23.05 2.02 -15.03
CA GLY A 104 -22.97 3.46 -15.30
C GLY A 104 -21.98 3.81 -16.40
N ALA A 105 -21.56 5.08 -16.43
CA ALA A 105 -20.44 5.50 -17.26
C ALA A 105 -19.14 5.01 -16.60
N CYS A 106 -18.51 4.01 -17.21
CA CYS A 106 -17.14 3.62 -16.89
C CYS A 106 -16.32 3.66 -18.17
N ASP A 107 -15.05 3.97 -18.01
CA ASP A 107 -14.09 3.88 -19.07
C ASP A 107 -13.77 2.40 -19.33
N ARG A 108 -13.77 2.03 -20.62
CA ARG A 108 -13.38 0.68 -21.02
C ARG A 108 -11.95 0.41 -20.55
N THR A 109 -11.77 -0.68 -19.84
CA THR A 109 -10.46 -1.18 -19.43
C THR A 109 -10.41 -2.69 -19.60
N THR A 110 -9.20 -3.19 -19.84
CA THR A 110 -8.90 -4.60 -20.10
C THR A 110 -7.72 -5.09 -19.26
N GLU A 111 -7.33 -4.34 -18.23
CA GLU A 111 -6.12 -4.66 -17.46
C GLU A 111 -6.41 -5.35 -16.15
N TRP A 112 -7.05 -4.67 -15.20
CA TRP A 112 -7.22 -5.23 -13.85
C TRP A 112 -8.50 -4.76 -13.16
N VAL A 113 -8.92 -5.58 -12.19
CA VAL A 113 -10.02 -5.32 -11.25
C VAL A 113 -9.46 -5.41 -9.83
N ALA A 114 -9.63 -4.34 -9.06
CA ALA A 114 -9.26 -4.26 -7.67
C ALA A 114 -10.48 -4.53 -6.77
N ILE A 115 -10.33 -5.50 -5.87
CA ILE A 115 -11.33 -5.93 -4.91
C ILE A 115 -10.81 -5.61 -3.50
N ASP A 116 -11.64 -4.99 -2.66
CA ASP A 116 -11.29 -4.72 -1.28
C ASP A 116 -11.03 -6.02 -0.51
N TYR A 117 -9.91 -6.09 0.22
CA TYR A 117 -9.48 -7.32 0.88
C TYR A 117 -10.45 -7.81 1.95
N GLY A 118 -11.11 -6.90 2.68
CA GLY A 118 -12.01 -7.25 3.77
C GLY A 118 -13.45 -7.46 3.32
N SER A 119 -13.95 -6.56 2.47
CA SER A 119 -15.38 -6.52 2.11
C SER A 119 -15.73 -7.24 0.81
N GLY A 120 -14.77 -7.45 -0.09
CA GLY A 120 -15.01 -8.10 -1.38
C GLY A 120 -15.70 -7.23 -2.41
N VAL A 121 -15.91 -5.96 -2.07
CA VAL A 121 -16.47 -4.97 -2.97
C VAL A 121 -15.43 -4.60 -4.01
N TRP A 122 -15.85 -4.47 -5.27
CA TRP A 122 -15.02 -3.83 -6.29
C TRP A 122 -14.75 -2.39 -5.88
N ILE A 123 -13.48 -1.97 -5.94
CA ILE A 123 -13.04 -0.66 -5.47
C ILE A 123 -12.28 0.13 -6.53
N ALA A 124 -11.79 -0.51 -7.59
CA ALA A 124 -11.23 0.19 -8.74
C ALA A 124 -10.95 -0.77 -9.89
N SER A 125 -10.80 -0.22 -11.08
CA SER A 125 -10.12 -0.77 -12.24
C SER A 125 -9.26 0.34 -12.84
N GLN A 126 -8.40 0.03 -13.82
CA GLN A 126 -7.40 0.98 -14.34
C GLN A 126 -7.90 2.39 -14.61
N TYR A 127 -9.11 2.51 -15.17
CA TYR A 127 -9.72 3.79 -15.55
C TYR A 127 -11.09 4.00 -14.92
N SER A 128 -11.48 3.19 -13.92
CA SER A 128 -12.82 3.30 -13.36
C SER A 128 -12.89 2.97 -11.89
N TYR A 129 -13.83 3.61 -11.22
CA TYR A 129 -14.16 3.39 -9.81
C TYR A 129 -15.67 3.09 -9.72
N PRO A 130 -16.13 2.29 -8.73
CA PRO A 130 -17.55 2.06 -8.51
C PRO A 130 -18.29 3.39 -8.39
N ASN A 131 -19.23 3.63 -9.29
CA ASN A 131 -19.99 4.86 -9.28
C ASN A 131 -20.72 4.99 -7.92
N ARG A 132 -20.33 5.96 -7.08
CA ARG A 132 -21.11 6.27 -5.86
C ARG A 132 -22.39 6.90 -6.37
N ARG A 133 -23.51 6.20 -6.24
CA ARG A 133 -24.82 6.86 -6.32
C ARG A 133 -24.93 7.90 -5.20
#